data_AF-A0A5R9DU69-F1
#
_entry.id   AF-A0A5R9DU69-F1
#
_cell.length_a   1.000
_cell.length_b   1.000
_cell.length_c   1.000
_cell.angle_alpha   90.00
_cell.angle_beta   90.00
_cell.angle_gamma   90.00
#
_symmetry.space_group_name_H-M   'P 1'
#
loop_
_entity.id
_entity.type
_entity.pdbx_description
1 polymer ?
#
loop_
_entity_poly.entity_id
_entity_poly.type
_entity_poly.pdbx_seq_one_letter_code
_entity_poly.pdbx_strand_id
1 'polypeptide(L)'
;MQMKEHKQLLSCGGIKMNIKQLELIIFDLDGTLVDSEQVYRRGWVEVLKGYGHEVDESVFEVMRGQSTKHNNQIIKNYLGSDQLVQEARDLREAYYYDALEKDTVALKTERVR
;
A
#
# COMPACT_ATOMS: atom_id res chain seq x y z
N MET A 1 -37.33 23.65 -17.30
CA MET A 1 -36.09 22.84 -17.19
C MET A 1 -35.92 22.46 -15.73
N GLN A 2 -36.32 21.25 -15.32
CA GLN A 2 -36.16 20.78 -13.94
C GLN A 2 -34.78 20.14 -13.78
N MET A 3 -33.92 20.73 -12.96
CA MET A 3 -32.67 20.08 -12.55
C MET A 3 -33.03 18.89 -11.65
N LYS A 4 -32.73 17.67 -12.10
CA LYS A 4 -32.84 16.49 -11.25
C LYS A 4 -31.73 16.58 -10.20
N GLU A 5 -32.10 16.69 -8.92
CA GLU A 5 -31.15 16.47 -7.83
C GLU A 5 -30.66 15.02 -7.89
N HIS A 6 -29.41 14.82 -8.30
CA HIS A 6 -28.74 13.55 -8.09
C HIS A 6 -28.45 13.39 -6.59
N LYS A 7 -29.31 12.65 -5.88
CA LYS A 7 -28.97 12.10 -4.56
C LYS A 7 -27.84 11.10 -4.74
N GLN A 8 -26.59 11.56 -4.63
CA GLN A 8 -25.44 10.68 -4.47
C GLN A 8 -25.52 10.07 -3.06
N LEU A 9 -25.94 8.80 -3.02
CA LEU A 9 -25.89 7.95 -1.84
C LEU A 9 -24.52 7.27 -1.82
N LEU A 10 -23.80 7.36 -0.71
CA LEU A 10 -22.66 6.48 -0.47
C LEU A 10 -23.19 5.18 0.13
N SER A 11 -22.70 4.05 -0.39
CA SER A 11 -22.96 2.74 0.18
C SER A 11 -21.65 2.06 0.53
N CYS A 12 -21.45 1.77 1.82
CA CYS A 12 -20.37 0.93 2.32
C CYS A 12 -21.00 -0.12 3.25
N GLY A 13 -20.74 -1.41 3.01
CA GLY A 13 -21.24 -2.49 3.89
C GLY A 13 -22.75 -2.56 4.09
N GLY A 14 -23.57 -1.99 3.18
CA GLY A 14 -25.03 -1.96 3.31
C GLY A 14 -25.62 -0.74 4.01
N ILE A 15 -24.78 0.16 4.56
CA ILE A 15 -25.23 1.44 5.14
C ILE A 15 -25.38 2.46 4.01
N LYS A 16 -26.56 3.07 3.90
CA LYS A 16 -26.83 4.18 2.98
C LYS A 16 -26.74 5.49 3.76
N MET A 17 -25.76 6.32 3.44
CA MET A 17 -25.65 7.68 3.99
C MET A 17 -25.94 8.72 2.90
N ASN A 18 -26.65 9.77 3.29
CA ASN A 18 -26.85 10.94 2.44
C ASN A 18 -25.60 11.82 2.54
N ILE A 19 -24.87 12.00 1.43
CA ILE A 19 -23.65 12.83 1.39
C ILE A 19 -23.92 14.25 1.91
N LYS A 20 -25.11 14.82 1.68
CA LYS A 20 -25.44 16.18 2.13
C LYS A 20 -25.48 16.34 3.66
N GLN A 21 -25.46 15.24 4.42
CA GLN A 21 -25.46 15.23 5.90
C GLN A 21 -24.08 14.87 6.48
N LEU A 22 -23.06 14.69 5.65
CA LEU A 22 -21.70 14.44 6.11
C LEU A 22 -21.06 15.77 6.54
N GLU A 23 -20.70 15.86 7.81
CA GLU A 23 -19.97 17.01 8.37
C GLU A 23 -18.45 16.78 8.37
N LEU A 24 -18.00 15.52 8.35
CA LEU A 24 -16.60 15.14 8.44
C LEU A 24 -16.32 13.89 7.58
N ILE A 25 -15.18 13.92 6.88
CA ILE A 25 -14.60 12.78 6.19
C ILE A 25 -13.14 12.68 6.62
N ILE A 26 -12.72 11.50 7.08
CA ILE A 26 -11.34 11.21 7.44
C ILE A 26 -10.78 10.25 6.40
N PHE A 27 -9.68 10.64 5.79
CA PHE A 27 -8.92 9.79 4.87
C PHE A 27 -7.70 9.26 5.60
N ASP A 28 -7.46 7.96 5.45
CA ASP A 28 -6.13 7.41 5.67
C ASP A 28 -5.17 7.97 4.61
N LEU A 29 -3.86 7.97 4.89
CA LEU A 29 -2.85 8.52 4.00
C LEU A 29 -2.26 7.44 3.10
N ASP A 30 -1.59 6.47 3.70
CA ASP A 30 -0.84 5.43 3.01
C ASP A 30 -1.76 4.42 2.35
N GLY A 31 -1.46 4.07 1.10
CA GLY A 31 -2.33 3.20 0.28
C GLY A 31 -3.68 3.83 -0.11
N THR A 32 -4.09 4.95 0.49
CA THR A 32 -5.36 5.65 0.24
C THR A 32 -5.15 6.91 -0.60
N LEU A 33 -4.43 7.91 -0.08
CA LEU A 33 -4.09 9.15 -0.80
C LEU A 33 -2.71 9.07 -1.47
N VAL A 34 -1.81 8.27 -0.90
CA VAL A 34 -0.45 8.04 -1.40
C VAL A 34 -0.36 6.61 -1.93
N ASP A 35 0.27 6.43 -3.10
CA ASP A 35 0.50 5.10 -3.69
C ASP A 35 1.77 4.43 -3.11
N SER A 36 1.88 4.41 -1.78
CA SER A 36 3.04 3.87 -1.07
C SER A 36 3.20 2.35 -1.25
N GLU A 37 2.12 1.63 -1.57
CA GLU A 37 2.12 0.19 -1.85
C GLU A 37 3.12 -0.20 -2.96
N GLN A 38 3.20 0.58 -4.05
CA GLN A 38 4.13 0.28 -5.14
C GLN A 38 5.59 0.44 -4.72
N VAL A 39 5.87 1.45 -3.91
CA VAL A 39 7.22 1.72 -3.41
C VAL A 39 7.65 0.59 -2.48
N TYR A 40 6.75 0.10 -1.61
CA TYR A 40 7.04 -1.05 -0.76
C TYR A 40 7.32 -2.33 -1.54
N ARG A 41 6.57 -2.62 -2.61
CA ARG A 41 6.85 -3.80 -3.46
C ARG A 41 8.21 -3.72 -4.14
N ARG A 42 8.51 -2.56 -4.75
CA ARG A 42 9.82 -2.32 -5.39
C ARG A 42 10.97 -2.40 -4.38
N GLY A 43 10.78 -1.84 -3.19
CA GLY A 43 11.75 -1.93 -2.10
C GLY A 43 12.03 -3.38 -1.70
N TRP A 44 11.01 -4.24 -1.66
CA TRP A 44 11.23 -5.67 -1.38
C TRP A 44 12.00 -6.39 -2.49
N VAL A 45 11.70 -6.11 -3.76
CA VAL A 45 12.46 -6.67 -4.89
C VAL A 45 13.93 -6.26 -4.79
N GLU A 46 14.19 -4.97 -4.58
CA GLU A 46 15.56 -4.44 -4.50
C GLU A 46 16.33 -5.03 -3.31
N VAL A 47 15.70 -5.10 -2.13
CA VAL A 47 16.32 -5.66 -0.94
C VAL A 47 16.62 -7.16 -1.13
N LEU A 48 15.66 -7.95 -1.60
CA LEU A 48 15.88 -9.39 -1.81
C LEU A 48 16.93 -9.67 -2.88
N LYS A 49 17.01 -8.84 -3.92
CA LYS A 49 18.09 -8.89 -4.92
C LYS A 49 19.46 -8.66 -4.27
N GLY A 50 19.56 -7.75 -3.30
CA GLY A 50 20.78 -7.55 -2.49
C GLY A 50 21.21 -8.79 -1.69
N TYR A 51 20.26 -9.66 -1.32
CA TYR A 51 20.51 -10.96 -0.70
C TYR A 51 20.68 -12.12 -1.71
N GLY A 52 20.68 -11.83 -3.02
CA GLY A 52 20.87 -12.82 -4.09
C GLY A 52 19.59 -13.51 -4.56
N HIS A 53 18.41 -12.99 -4.24
CA HIS A 53 17.12 -13.51 -4.70
C HIS A 53 16.49 -12.59 -5.75
N GLU A 54 16.39 -13.05 -6.99
CA GLU A 54 15.62 -12.37 -8.02
C GLU A 54 14.15 -12.79 -7.93
N VAL A 55 13.27 -11.83 -7.62
CA VAL A 55 11.83 -12.04 -7.47
C VAL A 55 11.05 -10.99 -8.25
N ASP A 56 9.89 -11.38 -8.76
CA ASP A 56 8.96 -10.47 -9.42
C ASP A 56 8.13 -9.67 -8.39
N GLU A 57 7.78 -8.42 -8.70
CA GLU A 57 6.95 -7.58 -7.81
C GLU A 57 5.60 -8.24 -7.46
N SER A 58 5.02 -9.03 -8.37
CA SER A 58 3.73 -9.70 -8.18
C SER A 58 3.73 -10.70 -7.01
N VAL A 59 4.89 -11.20 -6.61
CA VAL A 59 5.05 -12.05 -5.42
C VAL A 59 4.53 -11.33 -4.17
N PHE A 60 4.64 -10.01 -4.12
CA PHE A 60 4.29 -9.21 -2.96
C PHE A 60 2.84 -8.74 -2.94
N GLU A 61 2.05 -9.03 -3.98
CA GLU A 61 0.61 -8.73 -3.97
C GLU A 61 -0.12 -9.45 -2.84
N VAL A 62 0.30 -10.68 -2.49
CA VAL A 62 -0.32 -11.46 -1.41
C VAL A 62 -0.07 -10.87 -0.02
N MET A 63 0.93 -10.00 0.14
CA MET A 63 1.23 -9.33 1.41
C MET A 63 0.27 -8.19 1.71
N ARG A 64 -0.46 -7.72 0.70
CA ARG A 64 -1.34 -6.56 0.80
C ARG A 64 -2.49 -6.82 1.78
N GLY A 65 -2.65 -5.91 2.74
CA GLY A 65 -3.69 -6.01 3.77
C GLY A 65 -3.49 -7.16 4.76
N GLN A 66 -2.35 -7.86 4.70
CA GLN A 66 -2.02 -8.94 5.63
C GLN A 66 -1.26 -8.43 6.86
N SER A 67 -1.29 -9.23 7.93
CA SER A 67 -0.56 -8.90 9.15
C SER A 67 0.95 -8.90 8.95
N THR A 68 1.67 -8.09 9.73
CA THR A 68 3.14 -8.07 9.77
C THR A 68 3.73 -9.46 9.99
N LYS A 69 3.11 -10.28 10.85
CA LYS A 69 3.55 -11.66 11.11
C LYS A 69 3.48 -12.53 9.86
N HIS A 70 2.40 -12.43 9.09
CA HIS A 70 2.24 -13.16 7.84
C HIS A 70 3.29 -12.72 6.80
N ASN A 71 3.46 -11.41 6.64
CA ASN A 71 4.42 -10.87 5.67
C ASN A 71 5.86 -11.24 6.02
N ASN A 72 6.22 -11.19 7.31
CA ASN A 72 7.54 -11.62 7.78
C ASN A 72 7.78 -13.10 7.49
N GLN A 73 6.76 -13.95 7.57
CA GLN A 73 6.91 -15.37 7.23
C GLN A 73 7.23 -15.57 5.74
N ILE A 74 6.63 -14.78 4.84
CA ILE A 74 6.95 -14.86 3.41
C ILE A 74 8.40 -14.45 3.16
N ILE A 75 8.87 -13.34 3.76
CA ILE A 75 10.27 -12.91 3.63
C ILE A 75 11.23 -13.93 4.24
N LYS A 76 10.85 -14.56 5.36
CA LYS A 76 11.64 -15.61 6.00
C LYS A 76 11.83 -16.83 5.11
N ASN A 77 10.89 -17.13 4.21
CA ASN A 77 11.06 -18.24 3.26
C ASN A 77 12.18 -17.97 2.25
N TYR A 78 12.54 -16.70 2.02
CA TYR A 78 13.71 -16.32 1.22
C TYR A 78 14.98 -16.30 2.08
N LEU A 79 14.94 -15.63 3.23
CA LEU A 79 16.15 -15.30 4.00
C LEU A 79 16.53 -16.30 5.09
N GLY A 80 15.61 -17.17 5.51
CA GLY A 80 15.86 -18.28 6.44
C GLY A 80 15.96 -17.93 7.94
N SER A 81 16.01 -16.65 8.33
CA SER A 81 16.08 -16.26 9.76
C SER A 81 15.27 -15.00 10.07
N ASP A 82 14.78 -14.89 11.31
CA ASP A 82 14.03 -13.70 11.76
C ASP A 82 14.93 -12.46 11.86
N GLN A 83 16.22 -12.65 12.14
CA GLN A 83 17.19 -11.56 12.16
C GLN A 83 17.33 -10.94 10.76
N LEU A 84 17.55 -11.77 9.73
CA LEU A 84 17.67 -11.29 8.36
C LEU A 84 16.36 -10.67 7.85
N VAL A 85 15.20 -11.19 8.28
CA VAL A 85 13.91 -10.55 7.99
C VAL A 85 13.86 -9.14 8.58
N GLN A 86 14.32 -8.93 9.81
CA GLN A 86 14.35 -7.61 10.42
C GLN A 86 15.30 -6.66 9.69
N GLU A 87 16.53 -7.11 9.39
CA GLU A 87 17.50 -6.32 8.62
C GLU A 87 16.94 -5.94 7.24
N ALA A 88 16.31 -6.87 6.54
CA ALA A 88 15.67 -6.62 5.25
C ALA A 88 14.50 -5.62 5.34
N ARG A 89 13.73 -5.64 6.44
CA ARG A 89 12.68 -4.64 6.68
C ARG A 89 13.27 -3.25 6.86
N ASP A 90 14.37 -3.14 7.59
CA ASP A 90 15.02 -1.85 7.85
C ASP A 90 15.62 -1.29 6.55
N LEU A 91 16.22 -2.15 5.70
CA LEU A 91 16.68 -1.76 4.36
C LEU A 91 15.53 -1.31 3.46
N ARG A 92 14.38 -1.99 3.51
CA ARG A 92 13.18 -1.58 2.74
C ARG A 92 12.61 -0.25 3.24
N GLU A 93 12.64 0.01 4.55
CA GLU A 93 12.26 1.32 5.08
C GLU A 93 13.22 2.41 4.58
N ALA A 94 14.53 2.17 4.60
CA ALA A 94 15.51 3.10 4.04
C ALA A 94 15.25 3.38 2.55
N TYR A 95 14.88 2.35 1.76
CA TYR A 95 14.46 2.52 0.37
C TYR A 95 13.24 3.44 0.23
N TYR A 96 12.25 3.32 1.13
CA TYR A 96 11.08 4.18 1.11
C TYR A 96 11.42 5.64 1.43
N TYR A 97 12.29 5.89 2.43
CA TYR A 97 12.75 7.24 2.74
C TYR A 97 13.54 7.88 1.59
N ASP A 98 14.42 7.10 0.94
CA ASP A 98 15.12 7.56 -0.26
C ASP A 98 14.13 7.93 -1.39
N ALA A 99 13.07 7.14 -1.57
CA ALA A 99 12.02 7.45 -2.55
C ALA A 99 11.27 8.75 -2.22
N LEU A 100 11.02 9.03 -0.93
CA LEU A 100 10.43 10.29 -0.46
C LEU A 100 11.34 11.48 -0.72
N GLU A 101 12.63 11.38 -0.38
CA GLU A 101 13.61 12.44 -0.64
C GLU A 101 13.75 12.77 -2.13
N LYS A 102 13.58 11.77 -2.99
CA LYS A 102 13.62 11.89 -4.45
C LYS A 102 12.30 12.31 -5.09
N ASP A 103 11.24 12.54 -4.30
CA ASP A 103 9.90 12.85 -4.79
C ASP A 103 9.35 11.81 -5.81
N THR A 104 9.66 10.53 -5.56
CA THR A 104 9.25 9.40 -6.43
C THR A 104 8.06 8.60 -5.90
N VAL A 105 7.49 9.04 -4.78
CA VAL A 105 6.27 8.47 -4.20
C VAL A 105 5.06 9.18 -4.81
N ALA A 106 4.34 8.49 -5.68
CA ALA A 106 3.20 9.05 -6.38
C ALA A 106 1.97 9.22 -5.47
N LEU A 107 1.14 10.22 -5.76
CA LEU A 107 -0.22 10.28 -5.24
C LEU A 107 -1.07 9.16 -5.85
N LYS A 108 -2.03 8.65 -5.08
CA LYS A 108 -3.01 7.67 -5.57
C LYS A 108 -3.96 8.40 -6.52
N THR A 109 -3.72 8.29 -7.82
CA THR A 109 -4.67 8.76 -8.83
C THR A 109 -5.78 7.73 -9.04
N GLU A 110 -6.90 8.13 -9.64
CA GLU A 110 -8.05 7.25 -9.83
C GLU A 110 -7.65 5.89 -10.42
N ARG A 111 -8.29 4.80 -9.96
CA ARG A 111 -8.26 3.54 -10.69
C ARG A 111 -8.87 3.83 -12.06
N VAL A 112 -8.06 3.92 -13.11
CA VAL A 112 -8.55 3.71 -14.47
C VAL A 112 -9.15 2.31 -14.46
N ARG A 113 -10.47 2.24 -14.40
CA ARG A 113 -11.24 1.02 -14.62
C ARG A 113 -11.48 0.87 -16.12
#